data_AF-A0A2E5KL18-F1
#
_entry.id   AF-A0A2E5KL18-F1
#
_cell.length_a   1.000
_cell.length_b   1.000
_cell.length_c   1.000
_cell.angle_alpha   90.00
_cell.angle_beta   90.00
_cell.angle_gamma   90.00
#
_symmetry.space_group_name_H-M   'P 1'
#
loop_
_entity.id
_entity.type
_entity.pdbx_description
1 polymer ?
#
loop_
_entity_poly.entity_id
_entity_poly.type
_entity_poly.pdbx_seq_one_letter_code
_entity_poly.pdbx_strand_id
1 'polypeptide(L)'
;MASPRSCEFEHTGFEQELSYEYRWWVLSGDKNGFTALGKGGQFIHIFPEMDTVVVQLGDWDGFSRDEISNSLCESFVVHRLLSEYGW
;
A
#
# COMPACT_ATOMS: atom_id res chain seq x y z
N MET A 1 0.03 -16.74 5.89
CA MET A 1 -0.26 -15.31 5.68
C MET A 1 -1.44 -15.20 4.75
N ALA A 2 -2.55 -14.65 5.21
CA ALA A 2 -3.69 -14.37 4.33
C ALA A 2 -3.34 -13.08 3.55
N SER A 3 -3.22 -13.19 2.23
CA SER A 3 -3.12 -12.02 1.35
C SER A 3 -4.46 -11.29 1.37
N PRO A 4 -4.51 -9.97 1.65
CA PRO A 4 -5.65 -9.18 1.20
C PRO A 4 -5.67 -9.29 -0.33
N ARG A 5 -6.81 -9.68 -0.90
CA ARG A 5 -6.96 -9.87 -2.36
C ARG A 5 -7.38 -8.59 -3.08
N SER A 6 -8.02 -7.68 -2.36
CA SER A 6 -8.42 -6.37 -2.85
C SER A 6 -8.51 -5.38 -1.67
N CYS A 7 -8.18 -4.12 -1.93
CA CYS A 7 -8.59 -2.99 -1.09
C CYS A 7 -9.67 -2.22 -1.84
N GLU A 8 -10.83 -2.03 -1.20
CA GLU A 8 -11.90 -1.18 -1.70
C GLU A 8 -12.00 0.04 -0.79
N PHE A 9 -11.96 1.24 -1.37
CA PHE A 9 -12.17 2.49 -0.63
C PHE A 9 -13.55 3.04 -0.97
N GLU A 10 -14.48 2.91 -0.03
CA GLU A 10 -15.75 3.63 -0.13
C GLU A 10 -15.44 5.14 -0.19
N HIS A 11 -16.01 5.81 -1.21
CA HIS A 11 -15.90 7.24 -1.53
C HIS A 11 -14.76 7.73 -2.45
N THR A 12 -13.80 6.91 -2.88
CA THR A 12 -12.79 7.34 -3.88
C THR A 12 -12.84 6.56 -5.20
N GLY A 13 -13.55 5.44 -5.26
CA GLY A 13 -13.59 4.57 -6.45
C GLY A 13 -12.25 3.88 -6.73
N PHE A 14 -11.38 3.81 -5.72
CA PHE A 14 -10.09 3.16 -5.81
C PHE A 14 -10.27 1.68 -5.43
N GLU A 15 -10.13 0.79 -6.40
CA GLU A 15 -10.08 -0.66 -6.18
C GLU A 15 -8.67 -1.13 -6.51
N GLN A 16 -7.99 -1.69 -5.51
CA GLN A 16 -6.60 -2.09 -5.63
C GLN A 16 -6.49 -3.60 -5.53
N GLU A 17 -6.20 -4.24 -6.66
CA GLU A 17 -5.80 -5.64 -6.68
C GLU A 17 -4.29 -5.74 -6.42
N LEU A 18 -3.90 -6.83 -5.75
CA LEU A 18 -2.51 -7.12 -5.40
C LEU A 18 -2.08 -8.44 -6.06
N SER A 19 -1.04 -8.39 -6.88
CA SER A 19 -0.30 -9.58 -7.32
C SER A 19 1.05 -9.66 -6.59
N TYR A 20 1.76 -10.78 -6.73
CA TYR A 20 3.03 -10.98 -6.05
C TYR A 20 4.10 -11.53 -6.99
N GLU A 21 5.16 -10.76 -7.18
CA GLU A 21 6.24 -11.06 -8.12
C GLU A 21 7.58 -10.65 -7.55
N TYR A 22 8.64 -11.43 -7.76
CA TYR A 22 10.01 -11.11 -7.32
C TYR A 22 10.17 -10.67 -5.86
N ARG A 23 9.26 -11.12 -4.97
CA ARG A 23 9.15 -10.75 -3.55
C ARG A 23 8.58 -9.35 -3.26
N TRP A 24 7.86 -8.79 -4.22
CA TRP A 24 7.12 -7.54 -4.11
C TRP A 24 5.63 -7.78 -4.32
N TRP A 25 4.82 -6.99 -3.63
CA TRP A 25 3.41 -6.83 -3.97
C TRP A 25 3.30 -5.82 -5.10
N VAL A 26 2.69 -6.20 -6.20
CA VAL A 26 2.47 -5.33 -7.37
C VAL A 26 1.02 -4.88 -7.35
N LEU A 27 0.83 -3.57 -7.40
CA LEU A 27 -0.49 -2.94 -7.36
C LEU A 27 -1.01 -2.82 -8.80
N SER A 28 -2.25 -3.26 -9.04
CA SER A 28 -2.96 -2.98 -10.29
C SER A 28 -3.01 -1.47 -10.60
N GLY A 29 -2.91 -1.14 -11.90
CA GLY A 29 -2.88 0.22 -12.41
C GLY A 29 -1.45 0.77 -12.57
N ASP A 30 -1.15 1.30 -13.75
CA ASP A 30 0.22 1.65 -14.19
C ASP A 30 0.96 2.60 -13.26
N LYS A 31 0.24 3.44 -12.51
CA LYS A 31 0.84 4.45 -11.66
C LYS A 31 0.92 4.06 -10.18
N ASN A 32 0.40 2.89 -9.79
CA ASN A 32 0.34 2.48 -8.38
C ASN A 32 1.58 1.73 -7.91
N GLY A 33 2.49 1.38 -8.84
CA GLY A 33 3.81 0.89 -8.49
C GLY A 33 3.79 -0.47 -7.77
N PHE A 34 4.78 -0.68 -6.91
CA PHE A 34 4.97 -1.94 -6.18
C PHE A 34 5.59 -1.71 -4.80
N THR A 35 5.27 -2.58 -3.85
CA THR A 35 5.59 -2.39 -2.44
C THR A 35 6.04 -3.65 -1.74
N ALA A 36 6.99 -3.50 -0.82
CA ALA A 36 7.33 -4.51 0.17
C ALA A 36 6.57 -4.20 1.46
N LEU A 37 6.01 -5.23 2.10
CA LEU A 37 5.24 -5.12 3.33
C LEU A 37 5.98 -5.82 4.47
N GLY A 38 6.25 -5.08 5.53
CA GLY A 38 6.79 -5.61 6.79
C GLY A 38 5.72 -5.69 7.87
N LYS A 39 5.94 -6.56 8.86
CA LYS A 39 5.05 -6.69 10.02
C LYS A 39 4.98 -5.37 10.79
N GLY A 40 3.79 -5.01 11.26
CA GLY A 40 3.58 -3.84 12.10
C GLY A 40 3.38 -2.54 11.33
N GLY A 41 3.04 -2.60 10.04
CA GLY A 41 2.74 -1.39 9.26
C GLY A 41 3.97 -0.76 8.61
N GLN A 42 4.98 -1.57 8.25
CA GLN A 42 6.18 -1.12 7.58
C GLN A 42 6.05 -1.28 6.06
N PHE A 43 6.44 -0.25 5.30
CA PHE A 43 6.32 -0.26 3.85
C PHE A 43 7.58 0.32 3.20
N ILE A 44 7.98 -0.28 2.08
CA ILE A 44 8.80 0.38 1.06
C ILE A 44 7.95 0.36 -0.21
N HIS A 45 7.45 1.52 -0.62
CA HIS A 45 6.58 1.67 -1.79
C HIS A 45 7.31 2.46 -2.88
N ILE A 46 7.44 1.88 -4.06
CA ILE A 46 8.15 2.47 -5.20
C ILE A 46 7.13 2.84 -6.26
N PHE A 47 7.14 4.11 -6.68
CA PHE A 47 6.34 4.64 -7.77
C PHE A 47 7.23 5.13 -8.92
N PRO A 48 7.52 4.28 -9.92
CA PRO A 48 8.43 4.63 -11.01
C PRO A 48 7.95 5.82 -11.85
N GLU A 49 6.66 5.85 -12.18
CA GLU A 49 6.04 6.91 -13.00
C GLU A 49 6.07 8.30 -12.33
N MET A 50 6.26 8.34 -11.01
CA MET A 50 6.31 9.56 -10.21
C MET A 50 7.71 9.83 -9.65
N ASP A 51 8.72 9.06 -10.06
CA ASP A 51 10.10 9.13 -9.56
C ASP A 51 10.20 9.24 -8.03
N THR A 52 9.36 8.47 -7.33
CA THR A 52 9.17 8.61 -5.89
C THR A 52 9.28 7.27 -5.17
N VAL A 53 9.97 7.28 -4.04
CA VAL A 53 9.95 6.17 -3.07
C VAL A 53 9.39 6.67 -1.75
N VAL A 54 8.38 5.96 -1.24
CA VAL A 54 7.80 6.21 0.09
C VAL A 54 8.26 5.11 1.04
N VAL A 55 8.85 5.51 2.17
CA VAL A 55 9.20 4.60 3.26
C VAL A 55 8.34 4.92 4.46
N GLN A 56 7.53 3.96 4.88
CA GLN A 56 6.73 4.06 6.10
C GLN A 56 7.32 3.14 7.16
N LEU A 57 7.59 3.72 8.33
CA LEU A 57 7.86 2.98 9.55
C LEU A 57 6.62 3.04 10.42
N GLY A 58 6.21 1.91 10.95
CA GLY A 58 5.02 1.79 11.77
C GLY A 58 5.21 0.78 12.88
N ASP A 59 4.36 0.91 13.91
CA ASP A 59 4.17 -0.09 14.95
C ASP A 59 2.67 -0.29 15.17
N TRP A 60 2.12 -1.32 14.54
CA TRP A 60 0.73 -1.74 14.69
C TRP A 60 0.57 -2.87 15.71
N ASP A 61 1.44 -2.93 16.73
CA ASP A 61 1.27 -3.92 17.79
C ASP A 61 -0.07 -3.72 18.52
N GLY A 62 -0.73 -4.84 18.82
CA GLY A 62 -2.07 -4.82 19.43
C GLY A 62 -3.23 -4.50 18.49
N PHE A 63 -3.00 -4.16 17.21
CA PHE A 63 -4.09 -3.94 16.26
C PHE A 63 -4.85 -5.24 15.98
N SER A 64 -6.17 -5.15 15.89
CA SER A 64 -7.03 -6.22 15.41
C SER A 64 -6.81 -6.48 13.91
N ARG A 65 -7.31 -7.62 13.43
CA ARG A 65 -7.19 -7.97 12.01
C ARG A 65 -7.86 -6.95 11.10
N ASP A 66 -9.00 -6.42 11.51
CA ASP A 66 -9.76 -5.45 10.72
C ASP A 66 -9.05 -4.10 10.71
N GLU A 67 -8.48 -3.67 11.84
CA GLU A 67 -7.63 -2.47 11.90
C GLU A 67 -6.38 -2.60 11.03
N ILE A 68 -5.72 -3.76 11.00
CA ILE A 68 -4.58 -4.02 10.10
C ILE A 68 -5.03 -3.93 8.64
N SER A 69 -6.17 -4.53 8.30
CA SER A 69 -6.69 -4.51 6.92
C SER A 69 -6.99 -3.09 6.47
N ASN A 70 -7.70 -2.31 7.31
CA ASN A 70 -8.05 -0.92 7.02
C ASN A 70 -6.80 -0.04 6.91
N SER A 71 -5.89 -0.15 7.88
CA SER A 71 -4.64 0.64 7.89
C SER A 71 -3.74 0.32 6.69
N LEU A 72 -3.71 -0.94 6.24
CA LEU A 72 -2.97 -1.35 5.05
C LEU A 72 -3.55 -0.68 3.79
N CYS A 73 -4.87 -0.69 3.65
CA CYS A 73 -5.53 -0.01 2.56
C CYS A 73 -5.26 1.51 2.66
N GLU A 74 -5.56 2.17 3.77
CA GLU A 74 -5.34 3.60 3.95
C GLU A 74 -3.90 4.02 3.62
N SER A 75 -2.91 3.22 4.02
CA SER A 75 -1.50 3.45 3.69
C SER A 75 -1.26 3.52 2.17
N PHE A 76 -1.87 2.65 1.36
CA PHE A 76 -1.72 2.71 -0.11
C PHE A 76 -2.26 4.00 -0.71
N VAL A 77 -3.42 4.47 -0.24
CA VAL A 77 -4.00 5.75 -0.70
C VAL A 77 -3.10 6.91 -0.29
N VAL A 78 -2.64 6.94 0.96
CA VAL A 78 -1.73 8.00 1.43
C VAL A 78 -0.43 7.99 0.63
N HIS A 79 0.18 6.82 0.39
CA HIS A 79 1.40 6.71 -0.41
C HIS A 79 1.20 7.24 -1.83
N ARG A 80 0.04 6.95 -2.44
CA ARG A 80 -0.32 7.47 -3.77
C ARG A 80 -0.47 8.99 -3.76
N LEU A 81 -1.18 9.54 -2.78
CA LEU A 81 -1.33 11.00 -2.66
C LEU A 81 0.01 11.70 -2.44
N LEU A 82 0.86 11.17 -1.57
CA LEU A 82 2.20 11.73 -1.31
C LEU A 82 3.10 11.73 -2.56
N SER A 83 2.94 10.75 -3.44
CA SER A 83 3.74 10.65 -4.67
C SER A 83 3.20 11.51 -5.82
N GLU A 84 1.89 11.81 -5.85
CA GLU A 84 1.31 12.71 -6.85
C GLU A 84 1.58 14.19 -6.56
N TYR A 85 1.54 14.59 -5.29
CA TYR A 85 1.64 15.99 -4.87
C TYR A 85 3.05 16.36 -4.36
N GLY A 86 4.09 15.77 -4.96
CA GLY A 86 5.49 15.79 -4.51
C GLY A 86 6.04 17.14 -3.98
N TRP A 87 7.10 17.00 -3.19
CA TRP A 87 7.79 18.04 -2.40
C TRP A 87 8.67 18.99 -3.22
#